data_AF-A0A934AG12-F1
#
_entry.id   AF-A0A934AG12-F1
#
_cell.length_a   1.000
_cell.length_b   1.000
_cell.length_c   1.000
_cell.angle_alpha   90.00
_cell.angle_beta   90.00
_cell.angle_gamma   90.00
#
_symmetry.space_group_name_H-M   'P 1'
#
loop_
_entity.id
_entity.type
_entity.pdbx_description
1 polymer ?
#
loop_
_entity_poly.entity_id
_entity_poly.type
_entity_poly.pdbx_seq_one_letter_code
_entity_poly.pdbx_strand_id
1 'polypeptide(L)'
;MKDNAPGVPRPSPSSPWPGVTEIRPVTSKIYGFRVRRGLVSKLKGVPGLTHANPKSDLFCVELDPMDLSPEGALNCFKKIVSEAGLGPHFGIPAAKRGAAR
;
A
#
# COMPACT_ATOMS: atom_id res chain seq x y z
N MET A 1 -18.42 4.44 -34.43
CA MET A 1 -17.33 5.24 -33.83
C MET A 1 -17.40 5.11 -32.32
N LYS A 2 -16.50 4.35 -31.71
CA LYS A 2 -16.00 4.55 -30.34
C LYS A 2 -14.89 3.53 -30.09
N ASP A 3 -13.70 4.00 -30.39
CA ASP A 3 -12.40 3.44 -30.05
C ASP A 3 -12.35 3.03 -28.57
N ASN A 4 -11.84 1.84 -28.26
CA ASN A 4 -11.18 1.61 -26.97
C ASN A 4 -10.25 0.41 -27.06
N ALA A 5 -8.95 0.68 -26.93
CA ALA A 5 -7.86 -0.26 -27.05
C ALA A 5 -7.87 -1.34 -25.94
N PRO A 6 -7.29 -2.54 -26.19
CA PRO A 6 -7.03 -3.52 -25.15
C PRO A 6 -5.72 -3.14 -24.44
N GLY A 7 -5.78 -2.55 -23.25
CA GLY A 7 -4.54 -2.22 -22.55
C GLY A 7 -4.72 -1.40 -21.29
N VAL A 8 -4.24 -1.98 -20.19
CA VAL A 8 -4.05 -1.41 -18.86
C VAL A 8 -5.34 -1.27 -18.02
N PRO A 9 -5.47 -1.99 -16.89
CA PRO A 9 -6.54 -1.73 -15.94
C PRO A 9 -6.39 -0.29 -15.46
N ARG A 10 -7.35 0.57 -15.81
CA ARG A 10 -7.47 1.95 -15.31
C ARG A 10 -7.72 1.85 -13.80
N PRO A 11 -6.76 2.21 -12.90
CA PRO A 11 -7.02 2.12 -11.48
C PRO A 11 -8.08 3.17 -11.12
N SER A 12 -9.28 2.70 -10.77
CA SER A 12 -10.37 3.55 -10.28
C SER A 12 -9.93 4.27 -8.99
N PRO A 13 -10.24 5.58 -8.86
CA PRO A 13 -9.61 6.47 -7.89
C PRO A 13 -10.35 6.49 -6.55
N SER A 14 -10.37 5.39 -5.80
CA SER A 14 -10.76 5.44 -4.38
C SER A 14 -10.21 4.22 -3.67
N SER A 15 -8.94 4.26 -3.25
CA SER A 15 -8.50 3.27 -2.26
C SER A 15 -9.30 3.55 -0.98
N PRO A 16 -10.12 2.61 -0.46
CA PRO A 16 -11.02 2.84 0.67
C PRO A 16 -10.26 2.88 2.01
N TRP A 17 -8.95 3.14 1.98
CA TRP A 17 -8.06 2.94 3.10
C TRP A 17 -7.52 4.27 3.64
N PRO A 18 -7.70 4.57 4.94
CA PRO A 18 -7.27 5.84 5.51
C PRO A 18 -5.77 6.02 5.30
N GLY A 19 -5.38 7.11 4.64
CA GLY A 19 -3.97 7.40 4.41
C GLY A 19 -3.37 6.85 3.12
N VAL A 20 -4.03 5.92 2.42
CA VAL A 20 -3.64 5.50 1.05
C VAL A 20 -4.53 6.23 0.05
N THR A 21 -3.92 7.01 -0.84
CA THR A 21 -4.64 7.79 -1.85
C THR A 21 -4.73 7.06 -3.19
N GLU A 22 -3.82 6.12 -3.45
CA GLU A 22 -3.76 5.41 -4.73
C GLU A 22 -3.01 4.09 -4.58
N ILE A 23 -3.41 3.10 -5.36
CA ILE A 23 -2.72 1.81 -5.49
C ILE A 23 -2.52 1.57 -6.98
N ARG A 24 -1.30 1.28 -7.40
CA ARG A 24 -0.98 0.96 -8.79
C ARG A 24 0.04 -0.18 -8.87
N PRO A 25 -0.10 -1.14 -9.79
CA PRO A 25 0.99 -2.03 -10.12
C PRO A 25 2.13 -1.20 -10.76
N VAL A 26 3.35 -1.37 -10.26
CA VAL A 26 4.56 -0.73 -10.81
C VAL A 26 5.26 -1.71 -11.76
N THR A 27 5.41 -2.95 -11.32
CA THR A 27 6.03 -4.05 -12.07
C THR A 27 5.27 -5.34 -11.79
N SER A 28 5.51 -6.41 -12.55
CA SER A 28 4.89 -7.74 -12.37
C SER A 28 5.07 -8.40 -11.00
N LYS A 29 5.81 -7.78 -10.07
CA LYS A 29 5.96 -8.21 -8.67
C LYS A 29 5.87 -7.06 -7.67
N ILE A 30 5.69 -5.82 -8.13
CA ILE A 30 5.82 -4.64 -7.28
C ILE A 30 4.56 -3.81 -7.40
N TYR A 31 3.95 -3.50 -6.26
CA TYR A 31 2.83 -2.58 -6.16
C TYR A 31 3.22 -1.29 -5.45
N GLY A 32 2.83 -0.17 -6.06
CA GLY A 32 3.01 1.17 -5.55
C GLY A 32 1.78 1.66 -4.80
N PHE A 33 1.99 2.09 -3.58
CA PHE A 33 1.04 2.67 -2.65
C PHE A 33 1.35 4.13 -2.46
N ARG A 34 0.47 4.99 -2.96
CA ARG A 34 0.57 6.42 -2.73
C ARG A 34 -0.11 6.74 -1.41
N VAL A 35 0.58 7.43 -0.52
CA VAL A 35 0.05 7.76 0.81
C VAL A 35 -0.04 9.26 1.04
N ARG A 36 -0.84 9.68 2.02
CA ARG A 36 -0.89 11.08 2.43
C ARG A 36 0.47 11.54 2.94
N ARG A 37 0.88 12.76 2.56
CA ARG A 37 2.15 13.40 2.98
C ARG A 37 2.46 13.28 4.47
N GLY A 38 1.45 13.39 5.34
CA GLY A 38 1.64 13.26 6.80
C GLY A 38 2.06 11.86 7.26
N LEU A 39 1.81 10.82 6.46
CA LEU A 39 2.19 9.43 6.74
C LEU A 39 3.49 9.02 6.04
N VAL A 40 3.94 9.76 5.04
CA VAL A 40 5.19 9.48 4.32
C VAL A 40 6.37 9.41 5.30
N SER A 41 6.49 10.41 6.18
CA SER A 41 7.56 10.44 7.18
C SER A 41 7.50 9.28 8.18
N LYS A 42 6.31 8.67 8.36
CA LYS A 42 6.12 7.51 9.24
C LYS A 42 6.53 6.21 8.56
N LEU A 43 6.20 6.07 7.27
CA LEU A 43 6.59 4.90 6.47
C LEU A 43 8.07 4.93 6.05
N LYS A 44 8.70 6.10 6.10
CA LYS A 44 10.13 6.27 5.81
C LYS A 44 10.95 5.50 6.86
N GLY A 45 11.55 4.39 6.44
CA GLY A 45 12.34 3.50 7.30
C GLY A 45 11.60 2.24 7.75
N VAL A 46 10.39 1.99 7.25
CA VAL A 46 9.70 0.72 7.50
C VAL A 46 10.34 -0.40 6.66
N PRO A 47 10.82 -1.49 7.29
CA PRO A 47 11.36 -2.63 6.57
C PRO A 47 10.26 -3.31 5.74
N GLY A 48 10.57 -3.64 4.48
CA GLY A 48 9.61 -4.21 3.52
C GLY A 48 8.88 -3.17 2.67
N LEU A 49 9.06 -1.88 2.95
CA LEU A 49 8.58 -0.78 2.12
C LEU A 49 9.74 -0.06 1.45
N THR A 50 9.76 -0.09 0.13
CA THR A 50 10.78 0.60 -0.67
C THR A 50 10.22 1.91 -1.18
N HIS A 51 10.87 3.04 -0.93
CA HIS A 51 10.47 4.28 -1.58
C HIS A 51 10.67 4.17 -3.09
N ALA A 52 9.63 4.48 -3.87
CA ALA A 52 9.80 4.63 -5.31
C ALA A 52 10.72 5.82 -5.63
N ASN A 53 10.66 6.88 -4.80
CA ASN A 53 11.54 8.03 -4.87
C ASN A 53 11.62 8.70 -3.49
N PRO A 54 12.81 9.18 -3.05
CA PRO A 54 12.95 9.91 -1.79
C PRO A 54 12.10 11.18 -1.68
N LYS A 55 11.67 11.77 -2.80
CA LYS A 55 10.79 12.95 -2.83
C LYS A 55 9.31 12.63 -3.07
N SER A 56 8.98 11.38 -3.38
CA SER A 56 7.61 10.98 -3.69
C SER A 56 6.94 10.32 -2.49
N ASP A 57 5.65 10.58 -2.36
CA ASP A 57 4.71 9.91 -1.47
C ASP A 57 4.30 8.50 -1.96
N LEU A 58 5.12 7.86 -2.80
CA LEU A 58 4.89 6.56 -3.40
C LEU A 58 5.80 5.50 -2.78
N PHE A 59 5.20 4.50 -2.17
CA PHE A 59 5.86 3.38 -1.53
C PHE A 59 5.60 2.08 -2.29
N CYS A 60 6.65 1.36 -2.59
CA CYS A 60 6.59 0.08 -3.28
C CYS A 60 6.67 -1.06 -2.26
N VAL A 61 5.82 -2.06 -2.44
CA VAL A 61 5.95 -3.37 -1.80
C VAL A 61 6.16 -4.41 -2.88
N GLU A 62 7.06 -5.35 -2.60
CA GLU A 62 7.20 -6.54 -3.43
C GLU A 62 6.19 -7.59 -2.94
N LEU A 63 5.52 -8.22 -3.89
CA LEU A 63 4.56 -9.29 -3.66
C LEU A 63 5.05 -10.55 -4.32
N ASP A 64 4.68 -11.67 -3.70
CA ASP A 64 4.85 -12.97 -4.31
C ASP A 64 4.06 -13.05 -5.62
N PRO A 65 4.63 -13.69 -6.66
CA PRO A 65 4.01 -13.80 -7.98
C PRO A 65 2.69 -14.60 -7.97
N MET A 66 2.38 -15.29 -6.87
CA MET A 66 1.12 -15.98 -6.67
C MET A 66 -0.02 -15.06 -6.19
N ASP A 67 0.30 -13.84 -5.71
CA ASP A 67 -0.66 -12.92 -5.08
C ASP A 67 -0.53 -11.49 -5.64
N LEU A 68 -0.52 -11.40 -6.98
CA LEU A 68 -0.36 -10.14 -7.73
C LEU A 68 -1.65 -9.32 -7.83
N SER A 69 -2.56 -9.50 -6.89
CA SER A 69 -3.83 -8.77 -6.84
C SER A 69 -3.69 -7.48 -6.03
N PRO A 70 -4.40 -6.40 -6.38
CA PRO A 70 -4.41 -5.18 -5.58
C PRO A 70 -4.88 -5.41 -4.14
N GLU A 71 -5.71 -6.43 -3.90
CA GLU A 71 -6.15 -6.87 -2.57
C GLU A 71 -5.03 -7.51 -1.76
N GLY A 72 -4.26 -8.43 -2.37
CA GLY A 72 -3.07 -9.04 -1.77
C GLY A 72 -1.99 -8.01 -1.48
N ALA A 73 -1.77 -7.11 -2.44
CA ALA A 73 -0.92 -5.95 -2.30
C ALA A 73 -1.28 -5.11 -1.06
N LEU A 74 -2.57 -4.75 -0.97
CA LEU A 74 -3.07 -3.97 0.14
C LEU A 74 -2.87 -4.74 1.44
N ASN A 75 -3.25 -6.02 1.51
CA ASN A 75 -3.11 -6.84 2.70
C ASN A 75 -1.65 -6.96 3.18
N CYS A 76 -0.71 -7.12 2.24
CA CYS A 76 0.72 -7.12 2.54
C CYS A 76 1.16 -5.77 3.12
N PHE A 77 0.75 -4.67 2.48
CA PHE A 77 0.98 -3.32 2.99
C PHE A 77 0.38 -3.13 4.41
N LYS A 78 -0.85 -3.59 4.65
CA LYS A 78 -1.53 -3.56 5.97
C LYS A 78 -0.70 -4.26 7.04
N LYS A 79 -0.16 -5.43 6.69
CA LYS A 79 0.66 -6.24 7.57
C LYS A 79 1.96 -5.51 7.91
N ILE A 80 2.67 -5.00 6.90
CA ILE A 80 3.92 -4.23 7.09
C ILE A 80 3.69 -3.01 7.99
N VAL A 81 2.67 -2.19 7.72
CA VAL A 81 2.38 -1.03 8.57
C VAL A 81 1.92 -1.42 9.97
N SER A 82 1.24 -2.56 10.13
CA SER A 82 0.85 -3.06 11.45
C SER A 82 2.05 -3.56 12.25
N GLU A 83 2.96 -4.30 11.62
CA GLU A 83 4.21 -4.77 12.24
C GLU A 83 5.12 -3.61 12.61
N ALA A 84 5.12 -2.55 11.80
CA ALA A 84 5.82 -1.29 12.10
C ALA A 84 5.14 -0.44 13.18
N GLY A 85 3.99 -0.85 13.73
CA GLY A 85 3.23 -0.07 14.72
C GLY A 85 2.50 1.16 14.15
N LEU A 86 2.42 1.27 12.83
CA LEU A 86 1.76 2.36 12.10
C LEU A 86 0.31 2.06 11.75
N GLY A 87 -0.17 0.83 11.98
CA GLY A 87 -1.56 0.42 11.78
C GLY A 87 -2.62 1.45 12.21
N PRO A 88 -2.52 2.07 13.41
CA PRO A 88 -3.49 3.07 13.87
C PRO A 88 -3.61 4.29 12.96
N HIS A 89 -2.51 4.69 12.31
CA HIS A 89 -2.50 5.81 11.37
C HIS A 89 -3.24 5.52 10.06
N PHE A 90 -3.42 4.23 9.74
CA PHE A 90 -4.18 3.74 8.60
C PHE A 90 -5.55 3.18 8.99
N GLY A 91 -6.01 3.44 10.23
CA GLY A 91 -7.28 2.94 10.74
C GLY A 91 -7.30 1.42 11.01
N ILE A 92 -6.14 0.76 11.07
CA ILE A 92 -6.05 -0.57 11.67
C ILE A 92 -6.03 -0.37 13.19
N PRO A 93 -7.02 -0.90 13.92
CA PRO A 93 -6.95 -0.89 15.38
C PRO A 93 -5.66 -1.59 15.80
N ALA A 94 -4.85 -0.93 16.64
CA ALA A 94 -3.63 -1.54 17.18
C ALA A 94 -4.02 -2.92 17.71
N ALA A 95 -3.42 -3.98 17.15
CA ALA A 95 -3.62 -5.32 17.66
C ALA A 95 -3.30 -5.25 19.16
N LYS A 96 -4.34 -5.40 19.98
CA LYS A 96 -4.29 -5.26 21.44
C LYS A 96 -3.43 -6.41 21.96
N ARG A 97 -2.10 -6.27 21.88
CA ARG A 97 -1.15 -7.13 22.59
C ARG A 97 -1.41 -6.89 24.07
N GLY A 98 -2.10 -7.82 24.71
CA GLY A 98 -2.30 -7.82 26.16
C GLY A 98 -3.77 -7.79 26.58
N ALA A 99 -4.41 -8.96 26.51
CA ALA A 99 -5.40 -9.35 27.50
C ALA A 99 -5.22 -10.85 27.78
N ALA A 100 -4.01 -11.23 28.18
CA ALA A 100 -3.87 -12.43 29.01
C ALA A 100 -4.35 -12.01 30.40
N ARG A 101 -5.59 -12.40 30.71
CA ARG A 101 -6.11 -12.43 32.08
C ARG A 101 -5.81 -13.81 32.66
#